data_AF-A0A1R3IR56-F1
#
_entry.id   AF-A0A1R3IR56-F1
#
_cell.length_a   1.000
_cell.length_b   1.000
_cell.length_c   1.000
_cell.angle_alpha   90.00
_cell.angle_beta   90.00
_cell.angle_gamma   90.00
#
_symmetry.space_group_name_H-M   'P 1'
#
loop_
_entity.id
_entity.type
_entity.pdbx_description
1 polymer ?
#
loop_
_entity_poly.entity_id
_entity_poly.type
_entity_poly.pdbx_seq_one_letter_code
_entity_poly.pdbx_strand_id
1 'polypeptide(L)'
;MPQEFQNSLPPQSAQAHTVALPDHKFAAVRRFGGFMDDSNISAEISALKKSLNATAWDTHSVDYPLLYTAAAYNSPFEHENRVNEVMLWFD
;
A
#
# COMPACT_ATOMS: atom_id res chain seq x y z
N MET A 1 -3.82 7.61 10.81
CA MET A 1 -4.26 8.39 12.00
C MET A 1 -3.11 9.29 12.44
N PRO A 2 -3.35 10.60 12.66
CA PRO A 2 -2.35 11.49 13.25
C PRO A 2 -1.85 10.96 14.60
N GLN A 3 -0.62 11.32 14.96
CA GLN A 3 0.09 10.74 16.11
C GLN A 3 -0.65 10.99 17.43
N GLU A 4 -1.19 12.18 17.61
CA GLU A 4 -1.93 12.59 18.80
C GLU A 4 -3.19 11.73 19.06
N PHE A 5 -3.71 11.06 18.03
CA PHE A 5 -4.89 10.20 18.13
C PHE A 5 -4.58 8.69 18.12
N GLN A 6 -3.31 8.28 18.03
CA GLN A 6 -2.96 6.84 17.95
C GLN A 6 -3.30 6.08 19.24
N ASN A 7 -3.24 6.75 20.40
CA ASN A 7 -3.55 6.15 21.70
C ASN A 7 -4.99 6.45 22.18
N SER A 8 -5.80 7.12 21.36
CA SER A 8 -7.20 7.42 21.66
C SER A 8 -8.09 6.66 20.70
N LEU A 9 -9.03 5.87 21.25
CA LEU A 9 -10.04 5.22 20.40
C LEU A 9 -10.96 6.30 19.80
N PRO A 10 -11.07 6.39 18.46
CA PRO A 10 -12.04 7.29 17.85
C PRO A 10 -13.47 6.85 18.21
N PRO A 11 -14.45 7.76 18.13
CA PRO A 11 -15.85 7.41 18.35
C PRO A 11 -16.26 6.22 17.47
N GLN A 12 -16.82 5.18 18.10
CA GLN A 12 -17.24 4.00 17.36
C GLN A 12 -18.48 4.31 16.51
N SER A 13 -18.49 3.80 15.28
CA SER A 13 -19.67 3.79 14.42
C SER A 13 -19.90 2.39 13.88
N ALA A 14 -21.12 2.10 13.43
CA ALA A 14 -21.43 0.82 12.80
C ALA A 14 -20.69 0.61 11.46
N GLN A 15 -20.18 1.68 10.84
CA GLN A 15 -19.59 1.66 9.50
C GLN A 15 -18.06 1.80 9.50
N ALA A 16 -17.47 2.31 10.59
CA ALA A 16 -16.03 2.54 10.70
C ALA A 16 -15.51 2.01 12.03
N HIS A 17 -14.46 1.21 11.93
CA HIS A 17 -13.72 0.65 13.05
C HIS A 17 -12.22 0.86 12.85
N THR A 18 -11.48 0.83 13.94
CA THR A 18 -10.02 0.91 13.91
C THR A 18 -9.44 -0.35 13.28
N VAL A 19 -8.45 -0.18 12.41
CA VAL A 19 -7.67 -1.27 11.81
C VAL A 19 -6.18 -0.99 12.04
N ALA A 20 -5.41 -2.05 12.23
CA ALA A 20 -3.94 -1.98 12.21
C ALA A 20 -3.43 -2.12 10.78
N LEU A 21 -2.24 -1.58 10.52
CA LEU A 21 -1.51 -1.89 9.29
C LEU A 21 -1.07 -3.36 9.31
N PRO A 22 -0.77 -3.96 8.14
CA PRO A 22 -0.20 -5.31 8.08
C PRO A 22 1.04 -5.45 8.98
N ASP A 23 1.10 -6.53 9.76
CA ASP A 23 2.20 -6.82 10.68
C ASP A 23 3.35 -7.51 9.95
N HIS A 24 4.06 -6.74 9.13
CA HIS A 24 5.22 -7.17 8.36
C HIS A 24 6.39 -6.20 8.55
N LYS A 25 7.62 -6.72 8.47
CA LYS A 25 8.84 -5.92 8.69
C LYS A 25 9.21 -5.04 7.52
N PHE A 26 8.96 -5.50 6.30
CA PHE A 26 9.43 -4.84 5.09
C PHE A 26 8.30 -4.69 4.07
N ALA A 27 8.44 -3.68 3.22
CA ALA A 27 7.59 -3.47 2.07
C ALA A 27 8.42 -3.12 0.85
N ALA A 28 8.15 -3.77 -0.27
CA ALA A 28 8.65 -3.36 -1.57
C ALA A 28 7.65 -2.38 -2.16
N VAL A 29 8.13 -1.23 -2.61
CA VAL A 29 7.27 -0.12 -3.05
C VAL A 29 7.57 0.25 -4.49
N ARG A 30 6.53 0.38 -5.30
CA ARG A 30 6.60 0.95 -6.65
C ARG A 30 5.79 2.23 -6.72
N ARG A 31 6.47 3.29 -7.17
CA ARG A 31 5.89 4.60 -7.43
C ARG A 31 5.41 4.71 -8.88
N PHE A 32 4.24 5.30 -9.09
CA PHE A 32 3.66 5.50 -10.41
C PHE A 32 2.85 6.80 -10.48
N GLY A 33 2.83 7.42 -11.65
CA GLY A 33 2.08 8.65 -11.92
C GLY A 33 0.69 8.39 -12.49
N GLY A 34 -0.06 9.46 -12.75
CA GLY A 34 -1.43 9.37 -13.27
C GLY A 34 -2.47 9.09 -12.20
N PHE A 35 -3.73 9.00 -12.62
CA PHE A 35 -4.85 8.69 -11.73
C PHE A 35 -4.79 7.22 -11.28
N MET A 36 -5.08 6.92 -10.01
CA MET A 36 -5.15 5.54 -9.52
C MET A 36 -6.54 4.95 -9.75
N ASP A 37 -6.61 3.79 -10.39
CA ASP A 37 -7.84 3.03 -10.62
C ASP A 37 -7.58 1.52 -10.51
N ASP A 38 -8.64 0.73 -10.35
CA ASP A 38 -8.55 -0.72 -10.18
C ASP A 38 -7.78 -1.42 -11.31
N SER A 39 -7.86 -0.90 -12.53
CA SER A 39 -7.20 -1.49 -13.69
C SER A 39 -5.69 -1.29 -13.62
N ASN A 40 -5.23 -0.10 -13.21
CA ASN A 40 -3.82 0.23 -13.17
C ASN A 40 -3.11 -0.29 -11.90
N ILE A 41 -3.81 -0.41 -10.77
CA ILE A 41 -3.25 -1.00 -9.54
C ILE A 41 -2.72 -2.41 -9.84
N SER A 42 -3.49 -3.23 -10.55
CA SER A 42 -3.10 -4.60 -10.89
C SER A 42 -1.85 -4.67 -11.79
N ALA A 43 -1.73 -3.72 -12.72
CA ALA A 43 -0.60 -3.62 -13.64
C ALA A 43 0.68 -3.19 -12.90
N GLU A 44 0.58 -2.19 -12.03
CA GLU A 44 1.73 -1.70 -11.25
C GLU A 44 2.21 -2.75 -10.23
N ILE A 45 1.29 -3.48 -9.60
CA ILE A 45 1.65 -4.62 -8.73
C ILE A 45 2.40 -5.69 -9.53
N SER A 46 1.91 -6.03 -10.73
CA SER A 46 2.56 -7.02 -11.59
C SER A 46 3.94 -6.56 -12.05
N ALA A 47 4.11 -5.29 -12.37
CA ALA A 47 5.40 -4.69 -12.69
C ALA A 47 6.36 -4.71 -11.49
N LEU A 48 5.88 -4.44 -10.28
CA LEU A 48 6.66 -4.54 -9.06
C LEU A 48 7.16 -5.98 -8.84
N LYS A 49 6.29 -6.99 -8.91
CA LYS A 49 6.71 -8.41 -8.80
C LYS A 49 7.78 -8.78 -9.81
N LYS A 50 7.58 -8.38 -11.07
CA LYS A 50 8.54 -8.64 -12.15
C LYS A 50 9.90 -7.99 -11.86
N SER A 51 9.93 -6.83 -11.21
CA SER A 51 11.18 -6.16 -10.83
C SER A 51 11.91 -6.83 -9.66
N LEU A 52 11.19 -7.57 -8.80
CA LEU A 52 11.76 -8.31 -7.68
C LEU A 52 12.20 -9.72 -8.06
N ASN A 53 11.70 -10.25 -9.18
CA ASN A 53 12.04 -11.59 -9.65
C ASN A 53 13.56 -11.77 -9.80
N ALA A 54 14.07 -12.88 -9.27
CA ALA A 54 15.48 -13.24 -9.26
C ALA A 54 16.39 -12.28 -8.47
N THR A 55 15.80 -11.48 -7.57
CA THR A 55 16.55 -10.69 -6.58
C THR A 55 16.55 -11.38 -5.21
N ALA A 56 17.34 -10.88 -4.27
CA ALA A 56 17.29 -11.36 -2.88
C ALA A 56 15.95 -11.04 -2.18
N TRP A 57 15.14 -10.16 -2.77
CA TRP A 57 13.85 -9.68 -2.26
C TRP A 57 12.67 -10.31 -3.00
N ASP A 58 12.93 -11.44 -3.66
CA ASP A 58 11.95 -12.08 -4.50
C ASP A 58 10.84 -12.73 -3.65
N THR A 59 9.67 -12.10 -3.63
CA THR A 59 8.53 -12.46 -2.78
C THR A 59 7.70 -13.61 -3.38
N HIS A 60 8.33 -14.63 -3.99
CA HIS A 60 7.63 -15.77 -4.59
C HIS A 60 6.75 -16.57 -3.60
N SER A 61 7.01 -16.45 -2.29
CA SER A 61 6.28 -17.12 -1.21
C SER A 61 5.11 -16.32 -0.62
N VAL A 62 4.88 -15.08 -1.06
CA VAL A 62 3.83 -14.21 -0.49
C VAL A 62 2.51 -14.47 -1.21
N ASP A 63 1.51 -14.99 -0.48
CA ASP A 63 0.20 -15.33 -1.03
C ASP A 63 -0.58 -14.04 -1.41
N TYR A 64 -0.79 -13.85 -2.70
CA TYR A 64 -1.03 -12.54 -3.31
C TYR A 64 -2.42 -11.90 -3.18
N PRO A 65 -3.54 -12.62 -2.98
CA PRO A 65 -4.84 -11.95 -2.90
C PRO A 65 -5.02 -11.08 -1.66
N LEU A 66 -4.14 -11.18 -0.65
CA LEU A 66 -4.39 -10.65 0.70
C LEU A 66 -3.39 -9.62 1.24
N LEU A 67 -2.30 -9.29 0.53
CA LEU A 67 -1.15 -8.57 1.14
C LEU A 67 -0.59 -7.37 0.36
N TYR A 68 -1.38 -6.75 -0.53
CA TYR A 68 -0.95 -5.49 -1.15
C TYR A 68 -1.64 -4.29 -0.51
N THR A 69 -0.91 -3.17 -0.48
CA THR A 69 -1.46 -1.86 -0.10
C THR A 69 -1.29 -0.90 -1.28
N ALA A 70 -2.33 -0.13 -1.58
CA ALA A 70 -2.27 0.97 -2.53
C ALA A 70 -2.41 2.30 -1.77
N ALA A 71 -1.57 3.27 -2.10
CA ALA A 71 -1.58 4.60 -1.49
C ALA A 71 -1.66 5.68 -2.58
N ALA A 72 -2.77 6.40 -2.61
CA ALA A 72 -3.03 7.46 -3.58
C ALA A 72 -2.65 8.84 -3.00
N TYR A 73 -1.91 9.63 -3.76
CA TYR A 73 -1.34 10.91 -3.28
C TYR A 73 -1.54 12.10 -4.22
N ASN A 74 -1.88 11.87 -5.49
CA ASN A 74 -1.92 12.93 -6.51
C ASN A 74 -3.33 13.29 -7.03
N SER A 75 -4.40 12.64 -6.55
CA SER A 75 -5.77 12.95 -6.98
C SER A 75 -6.79 12.54 -5.92
N PRO A 76 -7.78 13.38 -5.56
CA PRO A 76 -8.09 14.72 -6.10
C PRO A 76 -7.29 15.88 -5.47
N PHE A 77 -6.35 15.57 -4.56
CA PHE A 77 -5.48 16.55 -3.92
C PHE A 77 -4.02 16.12 -4.10
N GLU A 78 -3.15 17.05 -4.49
CA GLU A 78 -1.71 16.83 -4.53
C GLU A 78 -1.11 17.32 -3.20
N HIS A 79 -0.74 16.38 -2.34
CA HIS A 79 0.09 16.70 -1.17
C HIS A 79 1.56 16.35 -1.50
N GLU A 80 2.41 17.36 -1.51
CA GLU A 80 3.87 17.23 -1.34
C GLU A 80 4.67 16.55 -2.46
N ASN A 81 4.40 16.82 -3.74
CA ASN A 81 5.14 16.21 -4.88
C ASN A 81 5.20 14.66 -4.80
N ARG A 82 4.23 14.03 -4.12
CA ARG A 82 4.14 12.58 -3.96
C ARG A 82 3.29 11.99 -5.08
N VAL A 83 3.76 10.87 -5.62
CA VAL A 83 3.05 10.09 -6.63
C VAL A 83 2.47 8.84 -5.99
N ASN A 84 1.54 8.17 -6.68
CA ASN A 84 0.86 6.99 -6.18
C ASN A 84 1.84 5.84 -5.94
N GLU A 85 1.52 4.98 -4.99
CA GLU A 85 2.36 3.86 -4.56
C GLU A 85 1.55 2.56 -4.48
N VAL A 86 2.14 1.46 -4.94
CA VAL A 86 1.71 0.09 -4.60
C VAL A 86 2.80 -0.59 -3.79
N MET A 87 2.39 -1.36 -2.78
CA MET A 87 3.26 -1.96 -1.79
C MET A 87 2.98 -3.45 -1.68
N LEU A 88 4.03 -4.26 -1.62
CA LEU A 88 3.98 -5.67 -1.27
C LEU A 88 4.71 -5.86 0.06
N TRP A 89 4.00 -6.36 1.06
CA TRP A 89 4.54 -6.61 2.39
C TRP A 89 5.21 -8.00 2.48
N PHE A 90 6.34 -8.08 3.17
CA PHE A 90 7.09 -9.33 3.39
C PHE A 90 8.00 -9.22 4.64
N ASP A 91 8.60 -10.35 5.02
CA ASP A 91 9.48 -10.50 6.20
C ASP A 91 10.88 -11.01 5.86
#